data_AF-A0A3S5ABY8-F1
#
_entry.id   AF-A0A3S5ABY8-F1
#
_cell.length_a   1.000
_cell.length_b   1.000
_cell.length_c   1.000
_cell.angle_alpha   90.00
_cell.angle_beta   90.00
_cell.angle_gamma   90.00
#
_symmetry.space_group_name_H-M   'P 1'
#
loop_
_entity.id
_entity.type
_entity.pdbx_description
1 polymer ?
#
loop_
_entity_poly.entity_id
_entity_poly.type
_entity_poly.pdbx_seq_one_letter_code
_entity_poly.pdbx_strand_id
1 'polypeptide(L)'
;MAAGLRCVDKFRAHTSSDHDMVVMGQACKLCDDPLKSLEINQGSLLVPWFGDKGLMIDRYDCRGYLADISVYDTDHVLRRAPSLSIEEQDIEKLCDYERYLELREDLPENVSEEGEYVAHKALSA
;
A
#
# COMPACT_ATOMS: atom_id res chain seq x y z
N MET A 1 1.06 -0.33 -47.22
CA MET A 1 2.28 -0.99 -46.70
C MET A 1 2.08 -1.23 -45.22
N ALA A 2 2.00 -2.49 -44.79
CA ALA A 2 1.90 -2.82 -43.37
C ALA A 2 3.29 -2.66 -42.74
N ALA A 3 3.49 -1.64 -41.91
CA ALA A 3 4.66 -1.57 -41.06
C ALA A 3 4.56 -2.74 -40.08
N GLY A 4 5.40 -3.77 -40.26
CA GLY A 4 5.39 -4.94 -39.38
C GLY A 4 5.71 -4.51 -37.95
N LEU A 5 4.88 -4.91 -36.99
CA LEU A 5 5.17 -4.70 -35.58
C LEU A 5 6.53 -5.30 -35.26
N ARG A 6 7.44 -4.52 -34.68
CA ARG A 6 8.72 -5.02 -34.20
C ARG A 6 8.48 -5.72 -32.88
N CYS A 7 8.49 -7.04 -32.90
CA CYS A 7 8.36 -7.85 -31.69
C CYS A 7 9.71 -8.49 -31.32
N VAL A 8 10.08 -8.41 -30.05
CA VAL A 8 11.28 -9.06 -29.49
C VAL A 8 10.88 -9.98 -28.34
N ASP A 9 11.46 -11.18 -28.29
CA ASP A 9 11.32 -12.06 -27.13
C ASP A 9 12.21 -11.53 -26.00
N LYS A 10 11.63 -11.20 -24.84
CA LYS A 10 12.40 -10.99 -23.61
C LYS A 10 12.37 -12.24 -22.77
N PHE A 11 13.55 -12.83 -22.58
CA PHE A 11 13.82 -13.84 -21.56
C PHE A 11 14.62 -13.21 -20.44
N ARG A 12 14.16 -13.38 -19.19
CA ARG A 12 14.96 -13.09 -18.00
C ARG A 12 14.95 -14.33 -17.12
N ALA A 13 15.95 -15.20 -17.32
CA ALA A 13 16.28 -16.22 -16.35
C ALA A 13 17.20 -15.58 -15.30
N HIS A 14 16.82 -15.66 -14.03
CA HIS A 14 17.67 -15.26 -12.92
C HIS A 14 17.68 -16.39 -11.90
N THR A 15 18.88 -16.88 -11.58
CA THR A 15 19.09 -17.89 -10.55
C THR A 15 19.88 -17.23 -9.42
N SER A 16 19.25 -16.99 -8.28
CA SER A 16 19.97 -16.60 -7.06
C SER A 16 20.54 -17.85 -6.41
N SER A 17 21.82 -17.84 -6.01
CA SER A 17 22.52 -18.99 -5.43
C SER A 17 22.22 -19.24 -3.95
N ASP A 18 21.48 -18.35 -3.27
CA ASP A 18 21.35 -18.37 -1.80
C ASP A 18 20.10 -19.09 -1.28
N HIS A 19 19.15 -19.47 -2.14
CA HIS A 19 17.93 -20.17 -1.71
C HIS A 19 17.50 -21.25 -2.71
N ASP A 20 16.97 -22.37 -2.19
CA ASP A 20 16.42 -23.54 -2.92
C ASP A 20 15.17 -23.23 -3.78
N MET A 21 14.97 -21.97 -4.17
CA MET A 21 13.86 -21.51 -5.00
C MET A 21 14.34 -21.26 -6.42
N VAL A 22 13.78 -22.02 -7.38
CA VAL A 22 14.03 -21.83 -8.81
C VAL A 22 12.91 -20.95 -9.39
N VAL A 23 13.25 -19.71 -9.77
CA VAL A 23 12.33 -18.83 -10.50
C VAL A 23 12.49 -19.04 -12.00
N MET A 24 11.54 -19.73 -12.62
CA MET A 24 11.47 -19.89 -14.08
C MET A 24 10.62 -18.79 -14.69
N GLY A 25 11.23 -17.88 -15.44
CA GLY A 25 10.52 -16.86 -16.22
C GLY A 25 9.95 -17.45 -17.52
N GLN A 26 8.72 -17.09 -17.87
CA GLN A 26 8.17 -17.36 -19.21
C GLN A 26 8.63 -16.28 -20.18
N ALA A 27 8.92 -16.67 -21.43
CA ALA A 27 9.19 -15.71 -22.50
C ALA A 27 7.98 -14.80 -22.72
N CYS A 28 8.19 -13.49 -22.79
CA CYS A 28 7.17 -12.56 -23.27
C CYS A 28 7.61 -11.90 -24.58
N LYS A 29 6.69 -11.85 -25.54
CA LYS A 29 6.86 -11.05 -26.77
C LYS A 29 6.52 -9.61 -26.46
N LEU A 30 7.51 -8.74 -26.50
CA LEU A 30 7.29 -7.30 -26.45
C LEU A 30 7.17 -6.79 -27.89
N CYS A 31 6.01 -6.25 -28.24
CA CYS A 31 5.79 -5.63 -29.54
C CYS A 31 5.74 -4.11 -29.39
N ASP A 32 6.59 -3.42 -30.16
CA ASP A 32 6.58 -1.97 -30.28
C ASP A 32 5.47 -1.57 -31.27
N ASP A 33 4.29 -1.26 -30.73
CA ASP A 33 3.14 -0.76 -31.49
C ASP A 33 2.86 0.71 -31.12
N PRO A 34 3.26 1.67 -31.97
CA PRO A 34 3.08 3.08 -31.69
C PRO A 34 1.60 3.51 -31.70
N LEU A 35 0.73 2.82 -32.45
CA LEU A 35 -0.69 3.13 -32.48
C LEU A 35 -1.36 2.68 -31.18
N LYS A 36 -1.05 1.46 -30.72
CA LYS A 36 -1.53 0.96 -29.43
C LYS A 36 -0.99 1.78 -28.27
N SER A 37 0.28 2.17 -28.33
CA SER A 37 0.87 3.07 -27.34
C SER A 37 0.13 4.41 -27.28
N LEU A 38 -0.16 5.03 -28.43
CA LEU A 38 -0.92 6.27 -28.48
C LEU A 38 -2.34 6.09 -27.91
N GLU A 39 -3.04 5.01 -28.27
CA GLU A 39 -4.39 4.70 -27.78
C GLU A 39 -4.45 4.58 -26.24
N ILE A 40 -3.48 3.89 -25.63
CA ILE A 40 -3.36 3.72 -24.18
C ILE A 40 -3.05 5.07 -23.52
N ASN A 41 -2.11 5.82 -24.07
CA ASN A 41 -1.65 7.10 -23.52
C ASN A 41 -2.64 8.27 -23.73
N GLN A 42 -3.64 8.11 -24.59
CA GLN A 42 -4.72 9.10 -24.76
C GLN A 42 -5.64 9.21 -23.53
N GLY A 43 -5.53 8.30 -22.56
CA GLY A 43 -6.33 8.33 -21.32
C GLY A 43 -7.75 7.76 -21.47
N SER A 44 -8.09 7.21 -22.64
CA SER A 44 -9.41 6.58 -22.89
C SER A 44 -9.69 5.35 -22.01
N LEU A 45 -8.62 4.72 -21.53
CA LEU A 45 -8.66 3.59 -20.60
C LEU A 45 -8.68 4.02 -19.14
N LEU A 46 -8.71 5.31 -18.84
CA LEU A 46 -8.83 5.80 -17.48
C LEU A 46 -10.31 5.97 -17.10
N VAL A 47 -10.62 5.67 -15.85
CA VAL A 47 -11.96 5.86 -15.26
C VAL A 47 -11.84 6.70 -13.97
N PRO A 48 -12.86 7.51 -13.63
CA PRO A 48 -12.89 8.25 -12.37
C PRO A 48 -12.88 7.31 -11.16
N TRP A 49 -12.00 7.55 -10.19
CA TRP A 49 -11.97 6.82 -8.93
C TRP A 49 -13.13 7.28 -8.03
N PHE A 50 -14.03 6.38 -7.66
CA PHE A 50 -15.21 6.73 -6.84
C PHE A 50 -16.08 7.88 -7.40
N GLY A 51 -16.05 8.10 -8.72
CA GLY A 51 -16.76 9.20 -9.37
C GLY A 51 -16.03 10.55 -9.32
N ASP A 52 -14.88 10.64 -8.65
CA ASP A 52 -14.02 11.82 -8.67
C ASP A 52 -13.22 11.89 -9.98
N LYS A 53 -13.43 12.96 -10.75
CA LYS A 53 -12.74 13.21 -12.03
C LYS A 53 -11.34 13.80 -11.84
N GLY A 54 -11.01 14.28 -10.64
CA GLY A 54 -9.66 14.73 -10.28
C GLY A 54 -8.69 13.57 -10.07
N LEU A 55 -9.21 12.37 -9.80
CA LEU A 55 -8.44 11.16 -9.57
C LEU A 55 -8.83 10.08 -10.59
N MET A 56 -8.02 9.93 -11.63
CA MET A 56 -8.24 8.96 -12.69
C MET A 56 -7.39 7.71 -12.44
N ILE A 57 -7.99 6.53 -12.56
CA ILE A 57 -7.32 5.22 -12.42
C ILE A 57 -7.44 4.40 -13.71
N ASP A 58 -6.59 3.39 -13.86
CA ASP A 58 -6.72 2.45 -14.98
C ASP A 58 -8.05 1.68 -14.89
N ARG A 59 -8.71 1.45 -16.03
CA ARG A 59 -9.98 0.70 -16.11
C ARG A 59 -9.88 -0.72 -15.56
N TYR A 60 -8.70 -1.33 -15.66
CA TYR A 60 -8.43 -2.68 -15.15
C TYR A 60 -7.70 -2.65 -13.80
N ASP A 61 -7.60 -1.49 -13.16
CA ASP A 61 -7.08 -1.38 -11.82
C ASP A 61 -7.98 -2.14 -10.84
N CYS A 62 -7.39 -3.09 -10.11
CA CYS A 62 -8.11 -3.96 -9.18
C CYS A 62 -8.86 -3.18 -8.11
N ARG A 63 -8.37 -1.98 -7.76
CA ARG A 63 -9.04 -1.12 -6.77
C ARG A 63 -10.45 -0.77 -7.24
N GLY A 64 -10.71 -0.69 -8.56
CA GLY A 64 -12.04 -0.38 -9.11
C GLY A 64 -13.11 -1.43 -8.78
N TYR A 65 -12.70 -2.65 -8.39
CA TYR A 65 -13.60 -3.70 -7.92
C TYR A 65 -13.94 -3.59 -6.42
N LEU A 66 -13.21 -2.76 -5.67
CA LEU A 66 -13.49 -2.43 -4.26
C LEU A 66 -14.47 -1.26 -4.21
N ALA A 67 -15.69 -1.48 -4.70
CA ALA A 67 -16.73 -0.45 -4.79
C ALA A 67 -17.23 0.01 -3.41
N ASP A 68 -17.13 -0.84 -2.40
CA ASP A 68 -17.52 -0.53 -1.02
C ASP A 68 -16.39 -0.88 -0.06
N ILE A 69 -15.66 0.15 0.35
CA ILE A 69 -14.65 0.06 1.41
C ILE A 69 -15.17 0.64 2.73
N SER A 70 -16.44 1.04 2.82
CA SER A 70 -17.00 1.68 4.02
C SER A 70 -16.88 0.79 5.25
N VAL A 71 -16.89 -0.53 5.07
CA VAL A 71 -16.70 -1.52 6.14
C VAL A 71 -15.31 -1.42 6.79
N TYR A 72 -14.31 -0.99 6.01
CA TYR A 72 -12.92 -0.81 6.42
C TYR A 72 -12.54 0.65 6.63
N ASP A 73 -13.49 1.57 6.44
CA ASP A 73 -13.28 2.98 6.74
C ASP A 73 -12.94 3.14 8.22
N THR A 74 -11.96 3.99 8.53
CA THR A 74 -11.47 4.21 9.89
C THR A 74 -12.61 4.56 10.82
N ASP A 75 -13.55 5.40 10.39
CA ASP A 75 -14.76 5.75 11.13
C ASP A 75 -15.63 4.52 11.46
N HIS A 76 -15.77 3.59 10.52
CA HIS A 76 -16.56 2.38 10.70
C HIS A 76 -15.83 1.36 11.59
N VAL A 77 -14.51 1.24 11.46
CA VAL A 77 -13.67 0.42 12.34
C VAL A 77 -13.72 0.95 13.77
N LEU A 78 -13.58 2.26 13.97
CA LEU A 78 -13.65 2.91 15.28
C LEU A 78 -15.05 2.79 15.90
N ARG A 79 -16.12 2.89 15.10
CA ARG A 79 -17.50 2.66 15.60
C ARG A 79 -17.77 1.21 15.98
N ARG A 80 -17.11 0.25 15.34
CA ARG A 80 -17.21 -1.18 15.67
C ARG A 80 -16.30 -1.57 16.84
N ALA A 81 -15.25 -0.81 17.08
CA ALA A 81 -14.36 -1.04 18.21
C ALA A 81 -15.20 -1.01 19.51
N PRO A 82 -14.98 -1.97 20.43
CA PRO A 82 -15.64 -1.94 21.72
C PRO A 82 -15.38 -0.59 22.39
N SER A 83 -16.40 -0.03 23.03
CA SER A 83 -16.25 1.22 23.77
C SER A 83 -15.24 1.01 24.90
N LEU A 84 -14.11 1.68 24.81
CA LEU A 84 -13.08 1.68 25.84
C LEU A 84 -13.65 2.27 27.14
N SER A 85 -13.30 1.67 28.27
CA SER A 85 -13.50 2.26 29.59
C SER A 85 -12.76 3.60 29.72
N ILE A 86 -13.11 4.40 30.72
CA ILE A 86 -12.45 5.70 30.96
C ILE A 86 -10.95 5.52 31.16
N GLU A 87 -10.55 4.49 31.92
CA GLU A 87 -9.16 4.16 32.18
C GLU A 87 -8.42 3.77 30.89
N GLU A 88 -9.03 2.93 30.04
CA GLU A 88 -8.45 2.54 28.74
C GLU A 88 -8.33 3.72 27.77
N GLN A 89 -9.29 4.66 27.76
CA GLN A 89 -9.19 5.87 26.94
C GLN A 89 -8.05 6.79 27.39
N ASP A 90 -7.79 6.87 28.69
CA ASP A 90 -6.70 7.69 29.22
C ASP A 90 -5.33 7.07 28.92
N ILE A 91 -5.24 5.73 28.93
CA ILE A 91 -4.05 5.00 28.46
C ILE A 91 -3.82 5.23 26.96
N GLU A 92 -4.86 5.07 26.12
CA GLU A 92 -4.74 5.26 24.67
C GLU A 92 -4.28 6.67 24.30
N LYS A 93 -4.78 7.72 25.00
CA LYS A 93 -4.32 9.10 24.80
C LYS A 93 -2.83 9.28 25.13
N LEU A 94 -2.32 8.58 26.14
CA LEU A 94 -0.91 8.64 26.51
C LEU A 94 -0.04 7.96 25.43
N CYS A 95 -0.45 6.79 24.96
CA CYS A 95 0.21 6.07 23.86
C CYS A 95 0.19 6.90 22.56
N ASP A 96 -0.93 7.54 22.25
CA ASP A 96 -1.05 8.44 21.10
C ASP A 96 -0.06 9.60 21.19
N TYR A 97 0.06 10.23 22.37
CA TYR A 97 1.02 11.30 22.59
C TYR A 97 2.46 10.85 22.34
N GLU A 98 2.85 9.68 22.86
CA GLU A 98 4.20 9.11 22.67
C GLU A 98 4.46 8.80 21.19
N ARG A 99 3.52 8.15 20.50
CA ARG A 99 3.60 7.88 19.07
C ARG A 99 3.73 9.15 18.23
N TYR A 100 2.99 10.21 18.55
CA TYR A 100 3.11 11.50 17.87
C TYR A 100 4.42 12.21 18.18
N LEU A 101 4.98 12.03 19.38
CA LEU A 101 6.28 12.58 19.77
C LEU A 101 7.41 11.98 18.92
N GLU A 102 7.42 10.65 18.78
CA GLU A 102 8.37 9.90 17.93
C GLU A 102 8.29 10.30 16.46
N LEU A 103 7.09 10.59 15.96
CA LEU A 103 6.93 11.03 14.57
C LEU A 103 7.44 12.46 14.34
N ARG A 104 7.47 13.29 15.38
CA ARG A 104 7.85 14.71 15.30
C ARG A 104 9.32 14.95 15.58
N GLU A 105 9.90 14.19 16.50
CA GLU A 105 11.27 14.32 16.96
C GLU A 105 12.03 13.05 16.56
N ASP A 106 13.17 13.17 15.88
CA ASP A 106 14.08 12.03 15.61
C ASP A 106 14.76 11.60 16.92
N LEU A 107 13.97 11.02 17.83
CA LEU A 107 14.44 10.53 19.12
C LEU A 107 15.31 9.27 18.89
N PRO A 108 16.49 9.18 19.53
CA PRO A 108 17.30 7.98 19.46
C PRO A 108 16.61 6.82 20.19
N GLU A 109 16.73 5.62 19.64
CA GLU A 109 16.04 4.38 20.08
C GLU A 109 16.20 4.07 21.57
N ASN A 110 17.32 4.50 22.18
CA ASN A 110 17.59 4.32 23.61
C ASN A 110 16.70 5.15 24.55
N VAL A 111 15.93 6.12 24.04
CA VAL A 111 14.97 6.90 24.84
C VAL A 111 13.58 6.24 24.84
N SER A 112 13.19 5.53 23.77
CA SER A 112 11.92 4.77 23.73
C SER A 112 11.93 3.58 24.70
N GLU A 113 13.06 2.86 24.81
CA GLU A 113 13.16 1.69 25.71
C GLU A 113 12.94 2.03 27.19
N GLU A 114 13.36 3.23 27.62
CA GLU A 114 13.14 3.73 28.99
C GLU A 114 11.65 4.06 29.25
N GLY A 115 10.93 4.57 28.24
CA GLY A 115 9.50 4.86 28.30
C GLY A 115 8.64 3.59 28.42
N GLU A 116 8.95 2.58 27.61
CA GLU A 116 8.28 1.26 27.65
C GLU A 116 8.45 0.58 29.02
N TYR A 117 9.63 0.70 29.63
CA TYR A 117 9.91 0.13 30.95
C TYR A 117 9.09 0.79 32.07
N VAL A 118 8.86 2.10 31.98
CA VAL A 118 8.03 2.86 32.94
C VAL A 118 6.55 2.53 32.78
N ALA A 119 6.04 2.47 31.54
CA ALA A 119 4.65 2.09 31.25
C ALA A 119 4.34 0.65 31.72
N HIS A 120 5.23 -0.31 31.44
CA HIS A 120 5.09 -1.69 31.90
C HIS A 120 5.06 -1.80 33.44
N LYS A 121 5.82 -0.95 34.14
CA LYS A 121 5.86 -0.92 35.60
C LYS A 121 4.62 -0.27 36.22
N ALA A 122 4.04 0.73 35.57
CA ALA A 122 2.79 1.37 36.00
C ALA A 122 1.56 0.45 35.84
N LEU A 123 1.55 -0.40 34.82
CA LEU A 123 0.50 -1.41 34.58
C LEU A 123 0.66 -2.67 35.46
N SER A 124 1.83 -2.86 36.07
CA SER A 124 2.15 -4.03 36.93
C SER A 124 2.09 -3.74 38.44
N ALA A 125 1.67 -2.54 38.84
CA ALA A 125 1.59 -2.07 40.22
C ALA A 125 0.13 -1.85 40.66
#